data_AF-A0AAD5GHC9-F1
#
_entry.id   AF-A0AAD5GHC9-F1
#
_cell.length_a   1.000
_cell.length_b   1.000
_cell.length_c   1.000
_cell.angle_alpha   90.00
_cell.angle_beta   90.00
_cell.angle_gamma   90.00
#
_symmetry.space_group_name_H-M   'P 1'
#
loop_
_entity.id
_entity.type
_entity.pdbx_description
1 polymer ?
#
loop_
_entity_poly.entity_id
_entity_poly.type
_entity_poly.pdbx_seq_one_letter_code
_entity_poly.pdbx_strand_id
1 'polypeptide(L)'
;PFHSVQTKQIIIFSDFVIQQRKTETSLQRIRLGAQRRAGASSDVSDRSISDTEKLCMQLFLDVQEYGRDLATIGVEAAEIPAYCSLWQLVAPQDRQAEINF
;
A
#
# COMPACT_ATOMS: atom_id res chain seq x y z
N PRO A 1 -20.05 -14.78 13.40
CA PRO A 1 -19.93 -13.37 13.83
C PRO A 1 -18.55 -12.74 13.56
N PHE A 2 -17.44 -13.34 14.02
CA PHE A 2 -16.08 -12.83 13.85
C PHE A 2 -15.64 -12.68 12.38
N HIS A 3 -15.95 -13.67 11.54
CA HIS A 3 -15.61 -13.62 10.11
C HIS A 3 -16.27 -12.44 9.37
N SER A 4 -17.50 -12.08 9.75
CA SER A 4 -18.28 -11.01 9.10
C SER A 4 -17.79 -9.60 9.47
N VAL A 5 -17.22 -9.44 10.68
CA VAL A 5 -16.63 -8.15 11.11
C VAL A 5 -15.31 -7.92 10.38
N GLN A 6 -14.51 -8.97 10.20
CA GLN A 6 -13.22 -8.90 9.53
C GLN A 6 -13.36 -8.59 8.02
N THR A 7 -14.38 -9.15 7.35
CA THR A 7 -14.67 -8.80 5.95
C THR A 7 -15.08 -7.33 5.80
N LYS A 8 -15.88 -6.80 6.74
CA LYS A 8 -16.31 -5.40 6.70
C LYS A 8 -15.15 -4.43 6.88
N GLN A 9 -14.20 -4.72 7.77
CA GLN A 9 -13.02 -3.89 7.97
C GLN A 9 -12.13 -3.84 6.72
N ILE A 10 -11.95 -4.99 6.04
CA ILE A 10 -11.18 -5.07 4.80
C ILE A 10 -11.82 -4.23 3.70
N ILE A 11 -13.14 -4.32 3.53
CA ILE A 11 -13.88 -3.56 2.50
C ILE A 11 -13.74 -2.04 2.74
N ILE A 12 -13.87 -1.61 3.99
CA ILE A 12 -13.76 -0.18 4.34
C ILE A 12 -12.35 0.34 4.06
N PHE A 13 -11.32 -0.44 4.43
CA PHE A 13 -9.94 -0.05 4.18
C PHE A 13 -9.62 -0.04 2.68
N SER A 14 -10.10 -1.03 1.91
CA SER A 14 -9.93 -1.04 0.46
C SER A 14 -10.64 0.13 -0.21
N ASP A 15 -11.85 0.46 0.22
CA ASP A 15 -12.62 1.58 -0.34
C ASP A 15 -11.95 2.92 -0.02
N PHE A 16 -11.41 3.06 1.18
CA PHE A 16 -10.63 4.23 1.58
C PHE A 16 -9.37 4.39 0.71
N VAL A 17 -8.59 3.32 0.55
CA VAL A 17 -7.39 3.32 -0.31
C VAL A 17 -7.75 3.64 -1.77
N ILE A 18 -8.86 3.10 -2.29
CA ILE A 18 -9.34 3.39 -3.65
C ILE A 18 -9.74 4.86 -3.80
N GLN A 19 -10.43 5.45 -2.81
CA GLN A 19 -10.78 6.87 -2.85
C GLN A 19 -9.56 7.78 -2.79
N GLN A 20 -8.56 7.43 -1.96
CA GLN A 20 -7.28 8.15 -1.92
C GLN A 20 -6.54 8.07 -3.28
N ARG A 21 -6.47 6.87 -3.90
CA ARG A 21 -5.89 6.73 -5.25
C ARG A 21 -6.61 7.57 -6.31
N LYS A 22 -7.95 7.61 -6.29
CA LYS A 22 -8.75 8.40 -7.24
C LYS A 22 -8.50 9.90 -7.07
N THR A 23 -8.43 10.38 -5.83
CA THR A 23 -8.16 11.79 -5.53
C THR A 23 -6.73 12.19 -5.89
N GLU A 24 -5.73 11.35 -5.59
CA GLU A 24 -4.35 11.53 -6.01
C GLU A 24 -4.22 11.60 -7.54
N THR A 25 -4.82 10.65 -8.26
CA THR A 25 -4.81 10.62 -9.73
C THR A 25 -5.44 11.89 -10.32
N SER A 26 -6.49 12.41 -9.68
CA SER A 26 -7.13 13.65 -10.08
C SER A 26 -6.21 14.86 -9.85
N LEU A 27 -5.56 14.95 -8.69
CA LEU A 27 -4.62 16.03 -8.34
C LEU A 27 -3.37 16.01 -9.23
N GLN A 28 -2.80 14.85 -9.51
CA GLN A 28 -1.67 14.70 -10.43
C GLN A 28 -2.04 15.20 -11.84
N ARG A 29 -3.23 14.86 -12.34
CA ARG A 29 -3.72 15.35 -13.64
C ARG A 29 -3.87 16.87 -13.66
N ILE A 30 -4.38 17.46 -12.57
CA ILE A 30 -4.47 18.92 -12.41
C ILE A 30 -3.08 19.56 -12.41
N ARG A 31 -2.11 18.96 -11.70
CA ARG A 31 -0.73 19.46 -11.61
C ARG A 31 -0.01 19.41 -12.97
N LEU A 32 -0.15 18.30 -13.71
CA LEU A 32 0.36 18.18 -15.09
C LEU A 32 -0.32 19.18 -16.05
N GLY A 33 -1.61 19.40 -15.88
CA GLY A 33 -2.37 20.41 -16.64
C GLY A 33 -1.95 21.85 -16.32
N ALA A 34 -1.56 22.13 -15.07
CA ALA A 34 -1.02 23.42 -14.65
C ALA A 34 0.42 23.64 -15.16
N GLN A 35 1.27 22.61 -15.13
CA GLN A 35 2.63 22.65 -15.68
C GLN A 35 2.65 22.88 -17.19
N ARG A 36 1.69 22.34 -17.95
CA ARG A 36 1.58 22.63 -19.40
C ARG A 36 1.26 24.09 -19.74
N ARG A 37 0.80 24.90 -18.79
CA ARG A 37 0.48 26.33 -19.00
C ARG A 37 1.58 27.28 -18.51
N ALA A 38 2.46 26.83 -17.63
CA ALA A 38 3.60 27.62 -17.15
C ALA A 38 4.87 27.09 -17.82
N GLY A 39 5.27 27.71 -18.94
CA GLY A 39 6.47 27.34 -19.68
C GLY A 39 7.72 27.32 -18.79
N ALA A 40 8.47 26.23 -18.91
CA ALA A 40 9.87 26.01 -18.53
C ALA A 40 10.40 26.75 -17.28
N SER A 41 10.59 26.02 -16.17
CA SER A 41 11.82 26.18 -15.37
C SER A 41 12.00 25.06 -14.33
N SER A 42 13.26 24.67 -14.20
CA SER A 42 13.91 23.90 -13.14
C SER A 42 13.56 22.43 -13.01
N ASP A 43 14.47 21.64 -13.59
CA ASP A 43 15.05 20.46 -12.97
C ASP A 43 14.97 20.50 -11.44
N VAL A 44 14.01 19.76 -10.90
CA VAL A 44 14.01 19.20 -9.56
C VAL A 44 13.55 17.78 -9.76
N SER A 45 14.44 16.96 -10.33
CA SER A 45 14.40 15.51 -10.18
C SER A 45 14.72 15.14 -8.73
N ASP A 46 14.06 15.79 -7.77
CA ASP A 46 14.02 15.35 -6.39
C ASP A 46 12.91 14.32 -6.38
N ARG A 47 13.32 13.07 -6.68
CA ARG A 47 12.52 11.87 -6.54
C ARG A 47 12.28 11.62 -5.05
N SER A 48 11.71 12.62 -4.36
CA SER A 48 11.08 12.50 -3.06
C SER A 48 10.14 11.31 -3.17
N ILE A 49 10.47 10.24 -2.45
CA ILE A 49 9.63 9.05 -2.28
C ILE A 49 8.17 9.53 -2.19
N SER A 50 7.34 9.08 -3.14
CA SER A 50 5.95 9.51 -3.21
C SER A 50 5.29 9.20 -1.87
N ASP A 51 4.38 10.05 -1.39
CA ASP A 51 3.68 9.78 -0.13
C ASP A 51 2.95 8.42 -0.17
N THR A 52 2.59 7.95 -1.37
CA THR A 52 2.08 6.60 -1.62
C THR A 52 3.13 5.51 -1.41
N GLU A 53 4.38 5.73 -1.83
CA GLU A 53 5.48 4.79 -1.57
C GLU A 53 5.82 4.75 -0.07
N LYS A 54 5.75 5.89 0.63
CA LYS A 54 5.91 5.93 2.10
C LYS A 54 4.79 5.14 2.80
N LEU A 55 3.55 5.31 2.36
CA LEU A 55 2.41 4.57 2.89
C LEU A 55 2.53 3.06 2.64
N CYS A 56 2.87 2.64 1.42
CA CYS A 56 3.10 1.23 1.10
C CYS A 56 4.23 0.64 1.94
N MET A 57 5.31 1.39 2.13
CA MET A 57 6.44 0.96 2.95
C MET A 57 6.05 0.78 4.42
N GLN A 58 5.26 1.71 4.98
CA GLN A 58 4.76 1.58 6.35
C GLN A 58 3.82 0.38 6.49
N LEU A 59 2.85 0.22 5.58
CA LEU A 59 1.95 -0.93 5.57
C LEU A 59 2.70 -2.25 5.41
N PHE A 60 3.76 -2.29 4.60
CA PHE A 60 4.59 -3.47 4.45
C PHE A 60 5.29 -3.86 5.76
N LEU A 61 5.79 -2.89 6.52
CA LEU A 61 6.39 -3.13 7.83
C LEU A 61 5.35 -3.62 8.85
N ASP A 62 4.16 -3.03 8.85
CA ASP A 62 3.07 -3.44 9.73
C ASP A 62 2.61 -4.87 9.42
N VAL A 63 2.53 -5.24 8.14
CA VAL A 63 2.19 -6.61 7.71
C VAL A 63 3.28 -7.60 8.09
N GLN A 64 4.57 -7.24 7.95
CA GLN A 64 5.68 -8.06 8.43
C GLN A 64 5.61 -8.32 9.93
N GLU A 65 5.38 -7.29 10.74
CA GLU A 65 5.24 -7.44 12.19
C GLU A 65 4.06 -8.33 12.55
N TYR A 66 2.92 -8.15 11.88
CA TYR A 66 1.77 -9.03 12.07
C TYR A 66 2.09 -10.49 11.71
N GLY A 67 2.89 -10.74 10.67
CA GLY A 67 3.42 -12.07 10.36
C GLY A 67 4.28 -12.65 11.47
N ARG A 68 5.15 -11.84 12.10
CA ARG A 68 5.96 -12.25 13.26
C ARG A 68 5.07 -12.57 14.47
N ASP A 69 4.08 -11.74 14.75
CA ASP A 69 3.12 -11.97 15.84
C ASP A 69 2.36 -13.29 15.65
N LEU A 70 1.91 -13.58 14.42
CA LEU A 70 1.28 -14.86 14.09
C LEU A 70 2.23 -16.04 14.33
N ALA A 71 3.51 -15.91 13.95
CA ALA A 71 4.50 -16.96 14.18
C ALA A 71 4.73 -17.22 15.68
N THR A 72 4.66 -16.19 16.55
CA THR A 72 4.82 -16.36 18.01
C THR A 72 3.74 -17.25 18.63
N ILE A 73 2.54 -17.28 18.04
CA ILE A 73 1.42 -18.12 18.47
C ILE A 73 1.30 -19.42 17.64
N GLY A 74 2.30 -19.72 16.80
CA GLY A 74 2.37 -20.93 15.98
C GLY A 74 1.48 -20.91 14.73
N VAL A 75 1.05 -19.74 14.28
CA VAL A 75 0.27 -19.59 13.05
C VAL A 75 1.19 -19.22 11.89
N GLU A 76 1.17 -20.03 10.83
CA GLU A 76 1.92 -19.77 9.61
C GLU A 76 1.16 -18.79 8.71
N ALA A 77 1.65 -17.56 8.57
CA ALA A 77 0.97 -16.51 7.81
C ALA A 77 0.86 -16.85 6.30
N ALA A 78 1.78 -17.66 5.77
CA ALA A 78 1.76 -18.14 4.38
C ALA A 78 0.56 -19.06 4.08
N GLU A 79 -0.01 -19.70 5.10
CA GLU A 79 -1.20 -20.55 4.99
C GLU A 79 -2.51 -19.73 5.00
N ILE A 80 -2.44 -18.40 5.18
CA ILE A 80 -3.60 -17.49 5.21
C ILE A 80 -3.72 -16.78 3.85
N PRO A 81 -4.67 -17.15 2.96
CA PRO A 81 -4.76 -16.58 1.61
C PRO A 81 -4.98 -15.06 1.59
N ALA A 82 -5.68 -14.53 2.60
CA ALA A 82 -5.89 -13.10 2.76
C ALA A 82 -4.61 -12.36 3.12
N TYR A 83 -3.74 -12.97 3.94
CA TYR A 83 -2.43 -12.42 4.28
C TYR A 83 -1.53 -12.41 3.05
N CYS A 84 -1.47 -13.51 2.29
CA CYS A 84 -0.69 -13.59 1.04
C CYS A 84 -1.13 -12.53 0.01
N SER A 85 -2.44 -12.32 -0.13
CA SER A 85 -3.00 -11.30 -1.03
C SER A 85 -2.62 -9.88 -0.60
N LEU A 86 -2.63 -9.62 0.72
CA LEU A 86 -2.19 -8.35 1.29
C LEU A 86 -0.69 -8.13 1.10
N TRP A 87 0.13 -9.16 1.35
CA TRP A 87 1.57 -9.14 1.13
C TRP A 87 1.92 -8.76 -0.31
N GLN A 88 1.29 -9.41 -1.30
CA GLN A 88 1.52 -9.09 -2.71
C GLN A 88 1.15 -7.65 -3.08
N LEU A 89 0.20 -7.04 -2.38
CA LEU A 89 -0.23 -5.66 -2.64
C LEU A 89 0.76 -4.63 -2.08
N VAL A 90 1.36 -4.90 -0.92
CA VAL A 90 2.15 -3.92 -0.17
C VAL A 90 3.66 -4.17 -0.24
N ALA A 91 4.09 -5.41 -0.50
CA ALA A 91 5.50 -5.75 -0.58
C ALA A 91 6.17 -5.11 -1.81
N PRO A 92 7.43 -4.66 -1.68
CA PRO A 92 8.28 -4.30 -2.80
C PRO A 92 8.38 -5.44 -3.83
N GLN A 93 8.52 -5.12 -5.12
CA GLN A 93 8.51 -6.11 -6.21
C GLN A 93 9.54 -7.24 -6.02
N ASP A 94 10.69 -6.93 -5.42
CA ASP A 94 11.77 -7.88 -5.09
C ASP A 94 11.42 -8.83 -3.93
N ARG A 95 10.38 -8.53 -3.15
CA ARG A 95 9.97 -9.27 -1.95
C ARG A 95 8.56 -9.84 -2.02
N GLN A 96 7.85 -9.65 -3.13
CA GLN A 96 6.49 -10.18 -3.30
C GLN A 96 6.46 -11.71 -3.44
N ALA A 97 7.56 -12.31 -3.92
CA ALA A 97 7.63 -13.75 -4.23
C ALA A 97 7.83 -14.63 -2.99
N GLU A 98 8.35 -14.07 -1.90
CA GLU A 98 8.67 -14.80 -0.69
C GLU A 98 8.12 -14.06 0.53
N ILE A 99 7.34 -14.77 1.35
CA ILE A 99 6.84 -14.24 2.62
C ILE A 99 7.90 -14.54 3.66
N ASN A 100 8.69 -13.53 4.00
CA ASN A 100 9.78 -13.62 4.96
C ASN A 100 9.71 -12.42 5.91
N PHE A 101 9.76 -12.67 7.22
CA PHE A 101 9.55 -11.67 8.27
C PHE A 101 10.81 -11.45 9.12
#